data_AF-A0A9F5IL43-F1
#
_entry.id   AF-A0A9F5IL43-F1
#
_cell.length_a   1.000
_cell.length_b   1.000
_cell.length_c   1.000
_cell.angle_alpha   90.00
_cell.angle_beta   90.00
_cell.angle_gamma   90.00
#
_symmetry.space_group_name_H-M   'P 1'
#
loop_
_entity.id
_entity.type
_entity.pdbx_description
1 polymer ?
#
loop_
_entity_poly.entity_id
_entity_poly.type
_entity_poly.pdbx_seq_one_letter_code
_entity_poly.pdbx_strand_id
1 'polypeptide(L)'
;MSATLDLEKGCTVDELLHGCIEAFDDEGKVRDPQLVRMFLMMHPWYIPSSELAAKLLQIYQESRGSKNSSLPVKTCHLVRYWISAFPAEFDLNPELAEQIKELKELLGREGSRRHSNLIDIESVPTYKWKRQVTQRHPVAQKKRKMSLLFDHLESGELAEHLTHLEYHSFSKILFQDYHSFVMHGCTVDNPILERFITLFNSVSQWIQLMVLSKPTAQQRAQVITRFVMVAQ
;
A
#
# COMPACT_ATOMS: atom_id res chain seq x y z
N MET A 1 27.53 -20.24 10.69
CA MET A 1 26.35 -21.01 11.10
C MET A 1 25.21 -20.01 11.22
N SER A 2 24.27 -19.99 10.27
CA SER A 2 23.12 -19.09 10.33
C SER A 2 22.17 -19.64 11.39
N ALA A 3 22.04 -18.94 12.51
CA ALA A 3 20.98 -19.22 13.46
C ALA A 3 19.65 -18.92 12.73
N THR A 4 18.89 -19.96 12.41
CA THR A 4 17.50 -19.82 11.98
C THR A 4 16.74 -19.10 13.09
N LEU A 5 16.10 -17.96 12.75
CA LEU A 5 15.28 -17.22 13.72
C LEU A 5 14.18 -18.13 14.26
N ASP A 6 14.15 -18.25 15.57
CA ASP A 6 13.08 -18.95 16.28
C ASP A 6 11.88 -18.02 16.43
N LEU A 7 11.06 -17.95 15.37
CA LEU A 7 9.87 -17.10 15.31
C LEU A 7 8.79 -17.50 16.35
N GLU A 8 8.91 -18.67 17.00
CA GLU A 8 7.94 -19.16 17.98
C GLU A 8 8.13 -18.53 19.37
N LYS A 9 9.30 -17.95 19.68
CA LYS A 9 9.60 -17.40 21.02
C LYS A 9 9.39 -15.89 21.17
N GLY A 10 8.85 -15.24 20.15
CA GLY A 10 8.78 -13.78 20.07
C GLY A 10 10.16 -13.20 19.75
N CYS A 11 10.22 -12.36 18.72
CA CYS A 11 11.46 -11.72 18.30
C CYS A 11 11.35 -10.21 18.51
N THR A 12 12.48 -9.60 18.87
CA THR A 12 12.61 -8.15 18.87
C THR A 12 12.69 -7.61 17.43
N VAL A 13 12.44 -6.31 17.28
CA VAL A 13 12.59 -5.62 15.98
C VAL A 13 14.02 -5.75 15.45
N ASP A 14 15.03 -5.65 16.34
CA ASP A 14 16.44 -5.73 15.95
C ASP A 14 16.83 -7.14 15.48
N GLU A 15 16.34 -8.19 16.16
CA GLU A 15 16.55 -9.58 15.72
C GLU A 15 15.91 -9.84 14.36
N LEU A 16 14.66 -9.39 14.15
CA LEU A 16 13.98 -9.54 12.86
C LEU A 16 14.67 -8.75 11.75
N LEU A 17 15.16 -7.54 12.05
CA LEU A 17 15.91 -6.72 11.11
C LEU A 17 17.20 -7.42 10.68
N HIS A 18 17.99 -7.92 11.63
CA HIS A 18 19.18 -8.70 11.33
C HIS A 18 18.85 -9.97 10.54
N GLY A 19 17.74 -10.63 10.86
CA GLY A 19 17.21 -11.75 10.09
C GLY A 19 16.91 -11.41 8.64
N CYS A 20 16.26 -10.26 8.41
CA CYS A 20 15.95 -9.77 7.08
C CYS A 20 17.21 -9.42 6.28
N ILE A 21 18.23 -8.84 6.91
CA ILE A 21 19.52 -8.57 6.26
C ILE A 21 20.21 -9.88 5.91
N GLU A 22 20.31 -10.79 6.86
CA GLU A 22 20.95 -12.09 6.64
C GLU A 22 20.21 -12.94 5.61
N ALA A 23 18.91 -12.75 5.39
CA ALA A 23 18.16 -13.45 4.35
C ALA A 23 18.68 -13.19 2.93
N PHE A 24 19.47 -12.14 2.69
CA PHE A 24 20.12 -11.88 1.40
C PHE A 24 21.49 -12.57 1.31
N ASP A 25 21.88 -12.97 0.10
CA ASP A 25 23.28 -13.24 -0.23
C ASP A 25 23.99 -12.01 -0.79
N ASP A 26 25.27 -12.15 -1.12
CA ASP A 26 26.12 -11.03 -1.55
C ASP A 26 25.75 -10.56 -2.98
N GLU A 27 25.15 -11.44 -3.77
CA GLU A 27 24.63 -11.19 -5.11
C GLU A 27 23.23 -10.53 -5.09
N GLY A 28 22.54 -10.54 -3.95
CA GLY A 28 21.24 -9.90 -3.74
C GLY A 28 20.03 -10.81 -3.94
N LYS A 29 20.24 -12.12 -4.02
CA LYS A 29 19.16 -13.10 -4.00
C LYS A 29 18.66 -13.28 -2.57
N VAL A 30 17.34 -13.23 -2.41
CA VAL A 30 16.68 -13.43 -1.12
C VAL A 30 16.42 -14.92 -0.90
N ARG A 31 16.88 -15.45 0.24
CA ARG A 31 16.68 -16.85 0.65
C ARG A 31 15.32 -17.08 1.28
N ASP A 32 14.84 -16.09 2.03
CA ASP A 32 13.51 -16.09 2.65
C ASP A 32 12.74 -14.81 2.28
N PRO A 33 12.09 -14.77 1.10
CA PRO A 33 11.31 -13.61 0.67
C PRO A 33 10.08 -13.35 1.56
N GLN A 34 9.56 -14.38 2.23
CA GLN A 34 8.34 -14.26 3.04
C GLN A 34 8.63 -13.51 4.33
N LEU A 35 9.71 -13.86 5.04
CA LEU A 35 10.17 -13.13 6.22
C LEU A 35 10.41 -11.65 5.90
N VAL A 36 11.19 -11.39 4.84
CA VAL A 36 11.56 -10.02 4.44
C VAL A 36 10.32 -9.20 4.07
N ARG A 37 9.42 -9.76 3.26
CA ARG A 37 8.19 -9.06 2.85
C ARG A 37 7.25 -8.84 4.02
N MET A 38 7.11 -9.81 4.92
CA MET A 38 6.29 -9.70 6.12
C MET A 38 6.83 -8.57 7.01
N PHE A 39 8.10 -8.59 7.36
CA PHE A 39 8.68 -7.58 8.25
C PHE A 39 8.60 -6.18 7.64
N LEU A 40 9.00 -6.00 6.38
CA LEU A 40 8.97 -4.68 5.72
C LEU A 40 7.56 -4.12 5.50
N MET A 41 6.53 -4.97 5.47
CA MET A 41 5.14 -4.51 5.42
C MET A 41 4.61 -4.22 6.82
N MET A 42 4.98 -5.03 7.81
CA MET A 42 4.36 -5.03 9.14
C MET A 42 5.15 -4.22 10.19
N HIS A 43 6.38 -3.79 9.91
CA HIS A 43 7.15 -2.99 10.87
C HIS A 43 6.44 -1.71 11.33
N PRO A 44 5.57 -1.01 10.54
CA PRO A 44 4.91 0.21 11.02
C PRO A 44 4.01 0.00 12.25
N TRP A 45 3.63 -1.24 12.56
CA TRP A 45 2.92 -1.59 13.79
C TRP A 45 3.78 -1.48 15.05
N TYR A 46 5.10 -1.55 14.90
CA TYR A 46 6.05 -1.68 16.01
C TYR A 46 7.11 -0.57 16.03
N ILE A 47 7.47 -0.03 14.87
CA ILE A 47 8.50 0.99 14.68
C ILE A 47 8.18 1.87 13.46
N PRO A 48 8.34 3.20 13.53
CA PRO A 48 8.22 4.06 12.36
C PRO A 48 9.21 3.69 11.25
N SER A 49 8.81 3.81 9.97
CA SER A 49 9.69 3.52 8.84
C SER A 49 10.96 4.38 8.84
N SER A 50 10.90 5.64 9.28
CA SER A 50 12.06 6.53 9.40
C SER A 50 13.06 6.02 10.44
N GLU A 51 12.58 5.56 11.61
CA GLU A 51 13.43 4.96 12.64
C GLU A 51 14.03 3.61 12.20
N LEU A 52 13.27 2.79 11.46
CA LEU A 52 13.81 1.55 10.88
C LEU A 52 14.93 1.84 9.87
N ALA A 53 14.76 2.87 9.03
CA ALA A 53 15.79 3.31 8.09
C ALA A 53 17.03 3.84 8.82
N ALA A 54 16.86 4.58 9.92
CA ALA A 54 17.96 5.03 10.77
C ALA A 54 18.72 3.85 11.40
N LYS A 55 18.02 2.80 11.86
CA LYS A 55 18.65 1.56 12.35
C LYS A 55 19.45 0.86 11.25
N LEU A 56 18.93 0.78 10.03
CA LEU A 56 19.66 0.23 8.88
C LEU A 56 20.95 1.01 8.59
N LEU A 57 20.89 2.34 8.68
CA LEU A 57 22.06 3.21 8.53
C LEU A 57 23.09 2.95 9.63
N GLN A 58 22.66 2.81 10.88
CA GLN A 58 23.53 2.48 12.02
C GLN A 58 24.21 1.11 11.82
N ILE A 59 23.45 0.07 11.46
CA ILE A 59 23.99 -1.27 11.19
C ILE A 59 25.04 -1.21 10.07
N TYR A 60 24.75 -0.46 9.00
CA TYR A 60 25.71 -0.26 7.92
C TYR A 60 27.02 0.36 8.44
N GLN A 61 26.95 1.43 9.24
CA GLN A 61 28.12 2.11 9.81
C GLN A 61 28.93 1.22 10.76
N GLU A 62 28.27 0.48 11.65
CA GLU A 62 28.93 -0.42 12.61
C GLU A 62 29.61 -1.61 11.93
N SER A 63 29.00 -2.12 10.86
CA SER A 63 29.55 -3.23 10.08
C SER A 63 30.85 -2.90 9.35
N ARG A 64 31.19 -1.62 9.21
CA ARG A 64 32.39 -1.11 8.54
C ARG A 64 33.71 -1.51 9.22
N GLY A 65 33.71 -1.65 10.54
CA GLY A 65 34.91 -2.01 11.33
C GLY A 65 35.09 -3.52 11.54
N SER A 66 34.08 -4.30 11.19
CA SER A 66 34.04 -5.75 11.38
C SER A 66 34.64 -6.47 10.17
N LYS A 67 35.36 -7.58 10.39
CA LYS A 67 35.93 -8.42 9.32
C LYS A 67 34.86 -9.11 8.42
N ASN A 68 33.57 -8.95 8.73
CA ASN A 68 32.47 -9.50 7.93
C ASN A 68 32.20 -8.63 6.70
N SER A 69 32.79 -9.00 5.57
CA SER A 69 32.72 -8.27 4.30
C SER A 69 31.34 -8.24 3.62
N SER A 70 30.37 -9.04 4.07
CA SER A 70 29.07 -9.21 3.39
C SER A 70 27.91 -8.38 3.97
N LEU A 71 27.96 -8.02 5.25
CA LEU A 71 26.84 -7.36 5.93
C LEU A 71 26.47 -5.99 5.29
N PRO A 72 27.42 -5.09 4.95
CA PRO A 72 27.09 -3.83 4.28
C PRO A 72 26.35 -4.03 2.94
N VAL A 73 26.76 -5.05 2.18
CA VAL A 73 26.19 -5.37 0.86
C VAL A 73 24.76 -5.87 1.00
N LYS A 74 24.54 -6.81 1.93
CA LYS A 74 23.21 -7.34 2.25
C LYS A 74 22.26 -6.25 2.74
N THR A 75 22.73 -5.31 3.56
CA THR A 75 21.94 -4.14 3.98
C THR A 75 21.49 -3.31 2.78
N CYS A 76 22.39 -3.08 1.80
CA CYS A 76 22.03 -2.37 0.57
C CYS A 76 20.98 -3.14 -0.27
N HIS A 77 21.10 -4.48 -0.34
CA HIS A 77 20.12 -5.32 -1.03
C HIS A 77 18.75 -5.30 -0.35
N LEU A 78 18.70 -5.30 0.98
CA LEU A 78 17.45 -5.14 1.73
C LEU A 78 16.79 -3.80 1.45
N VAL A 79 17.55 -2.70 1.48
CA VAL A 79 17.01 -1.35 1.17
C VAL A 79 16.52 -1.28 -0.27
N ARG A 80 17.29 -1.82 -1.23
CA ARG A 80 16.87 -1.92 -2.63
C ARG A 80 15.56 -2.71 -2.76
N TYR A 81 15.45 -3.84 -2.08
CA TYR A 81 14.24 -4.66 -2.07
C TYR A 81 13.07 -3.87 -1.50
N TRP A 82 13.25 -3.18 -0.37
CA TRP A 82 12.23 -2.36 0.27
C TRP A 82 11.68 -1.28 -0.66
N ILE A 83 12.56 -0.51 -1.31
CA ILE A 83 12.19 0.52 -2.30
C ILE A 83 11.39 -0.10 -3.45
N SER A 84 11.84 -1.25 -3.97
CA SER A 84 11.17 -1.91 -5.09
C SER A 84 9.79 -2.50 -4.74
N ALA A 85 9.66 -3.03 -3.51
CA ALA A 85 8.45 -3.72 -3.07
C ALA A 85 7.38 -2.75 -2.54
N PHE A 86 7.79 -1.63 -1.93
CA PHE A 86 6.92 -0.66 -1.28
C PHE A 86 7.23 0.79 -1.69
N PRO A 87 7.28 1.11 -3.00
CA PRO A 87 7.72 2.42 -3.49
C PRO A 87 6.85 3.58 -3.01
N ALA A 88 5.55 3.35 -2.78
CA ALA A 88 4.64 4.38 -2.31
C ALA A 88 5.00 4.92 -0.92
N GLU A 89 5.62 4.12 -0.06
CA GLU A 89 6.03 4.58 1.27
C GLU A 89 7.13 5.64 1.19
N PHE A 90 8.07 5.48 0.25
CA PHE A 90 9.18 6.41 0.04
C PHE A 90 8.76 7.72 -0.63
N ASP A 91 7.73 7.71 -1.49
CA ASP A 91 7.18 8.97 -2.07
C ASP A 91 6.35 9.77 -1.04
N LEU A 92 5.66 9.07 -0.15
CA LEU A 92 4.68 9.66 0.76
C LEU A 92 5.24 10.03 2.13
N ASN A 93 6.36 9.44 2.55
CA ASN A 93 7.02 9.73 3.82
C ASN A 93 8.34 10.49 3.58
N PRO A 94 8.37 11.83 3.75
CA PRO A 94 9.57 12.64 3.53
C PRO A 94 10.74 12.27 4.46
N GLU A 95 10.46 11.95 5.73
CA GLU A 95 11.49 11.57 6.70
C GLU A 95 12.18 10.27 6.30
N LEU A 96 11.40 9.26 5.89
CA LEU A 96 11.94 8.01 5.34
C LEU A 96 12.80 8.29 4.10
N ALA A 97 12.31 9.11 3.18
CA ALA A 97 13.05 9.46 1.97
C ALA A 97 14.38 10.17 2.30
N GLU A 98 14.40 11.04 3.31
CA GLU A 98 15.60 11.71 3.79
C GLU A 98 16.61 10.72 4.39
N GLN A 99 16.17 9.79 5.24
CA GLN A 99 17.03 8.75 5.80
C GLN A 99 17.71 7.88 4.73
N ILE A 100 16.98 7.48 3.68
CA ILE A 100 17.58 6.71 2.58
C ILE A 100 18.50 7.59 1.71
N LYS A 101 18.21 8.89 1.55
CA LYS A 101 19.14 9.82 0.86
C LYS A 101 20.45 9.93 1.62
N GLU A 102 20.40 10.07 2.94
CA GLU A 102 21.59 10.10 3.79
C GLU A 102 22.41 8.82 3.65
N LEU A 103 21.76 7.65 3.66
CA LEU A 103 22.40 6.37 3.39
C LEU A 103 23.06 6.33 1.99
N LYS A 104 22.38 6.79 0.94
CA LYS A 104 22.91 6.86 -0.43
C LYS A 104 24.14 7.77 -0.53
N GLU A 105 24.11 8.93 0.14
CA GLU A 105 25.24 9.86 0.19
C GLU A 105 26.44 9.27 0.92
N LEU A 106 26.22 8.60 2.05
CA LEU A 106 27.26 7.92 2.81
C LEU A 106 27.97 6.88 1.94
N LEU A 107 27.21 6.04 1.23
CA LEU A 107 27.74 5.06 0.27
C LEU A 107 28.57 5.71 -0.85
N GLY A 108 28.16 6.89 -1.31
CA GLY A 108 28.86 7.67 -2.33
C GLY A 108 30.20 8.22 -1.85
N ARG A 109 30.23 8.79 -0.63
CA ARG A 109 31.45 9.35 0.00
C ARG A 109 32.50 8.27 0.28
N GLU A 110 32.06 7.05 0.58
CA GLU A 110 32.94 5.92 0.89
C GLU A 110 33.55 5.24 -0.34
N GLY A 111 33.25 5.71 -1.56
CA GLY A 111 33.81 5.13 -2.80
C GLY A 111 33.17 3.81 -3.22
N SER A 112 32.19 3.31 -2.46
CA SER A 112 31.38 2.13 -2.76
C SER A 112 30.32 2.42 -3.83
N ARG A 113 30.76 2.88 -5.02
CA ARG A 113 29.85 3.24 -6.14
C ARG A 113 28.92 2.10 -6.53
N ARG A 114 29.38 0.85 -6.45
CA ARG A 114 28.53 -0.33 -6.72
C ARG A 114 27.35 -0.42 -5.76
N HIS A 115 27.54 -0.13 -4.47
CA HIS A 115 26.48 -0.18 -3.47
C HIS A 115 25.58 1.07 -3.51
N SER A 116 26.16 2.24 -3.74
CA SER A 116 25.38 3.48 -3.94
C SER A 116 24.41 3.36 -5.13
N ASN A 117 24.85 2.71 -6.23
CA ASN A 117 24.01 2.45 -7.40
C ASN A 117 22.86 1.44 -7.15
N LEU A 118 22.88 0.68 -6.05
CA LEU A 118 21.76 -0.21 -5.70
C LEU A 118 20.57 0.56 -5.14
N ILE A 119 20.80 1.76 -4.60
CA ILE A 119 19.78 2.57 -3.94
C ILE A 119 19.38 3.70 -4.88
N ASP A 120 18.21 3.56 -5.49
CA ASP A 120 17.65 4.55 -6.39
C ASP A 120 16.24 5.00 -5.96
N ILE A 121 16.21 6.03 -5.12
CA ILE A 121 14.97 6.70 -4.70
C ILE A 121 14.42 7.60 -5.83
N GLU A 122 15.29 8.11 -6.72
CA GLU A 122 14.90 9.09 -7.74
C GLU A 122 14.02 8.44 -8.82
N SER A 123 14.16 7.13 -9.03
CA SER A 123 13.29 6.35 -9.91
C SER A 123 11.88 6.07 -9.35
N VAL A 124 11.62 6.35 -8.06
CA VAL A 124 10.32 6.06 -7.43
C VAL A 124 9.23 6.92 -8.09
N PRO A 125 8.19 6.31 -8.70
CA PRO A 125 7.09 7.07 -9.28
C PRO A 125 6.36 7.87 -8.22
N THR A 126 5.84 9.04 -8.56
CA THR A 126 4.98 9.78 -7.65
C THR A 126 3.64 9.04 -7.45
N TYR A 127 3.27 8.79 -6.21
CA TYR A 127 1.99 8.20 -5.78
C TYR A 127 1.01 9.25 -5.24
N LYS A 128 1.50 10.43 -4.84
CA LYS A 128 0.67 11.56 -4.40
C LYS A 128 -0.50 11.85 -5.34
N TRP A 129 -0.26 11.90 -6.65
CA TRP A 129 -1.32 12.17 -7.63
C TRP A 129 -2.32 11.01 -7.77
N LYS A 130 -1.87 9.75 -7.69
CA LYS A 130 -2.77 8.58 -7.74
C LYS A 130 -3.76 8.57 -6.57
N ARG A 131 -3.28 9.02 -5.42
CA ARG A 131 -4.05 9.15 -4.17
C ARG A 131 -4.78 10.48 -4.05
N GLN A 132 -4.74 11.36 -5.07
CA GLN A 132 -5.60 12.53 -5.03
C GLN A 132 -7.07 12.14 -5.05
N VAL A 133 -7.77 12.66 -4.05
CA VAL A 133 -9.21 12.58 -3.89
C VAL A 133 -9.81 13.58 -4.87
N THR A 134 -10.35 13.12 -6.00
CA THR A 134 -11.01 13.99 -6.99
C THR A 134 -12.23 14.65 -6.35
N GLN A 135 -12.12 15.90 -5.91
CA GLN A 135 -13.28 16.71 -5.54
C GLN A 135 -14.01 17.10 -6.83
N ARG A 136 -15.02 16.31 -7.22
CA ARG A 136 -15.99 16.80 -8.19
C ARG A 136 -17.01 17.62 -7.41
N HIS A 137 -16.97 18.95 -7.57
CA HIS A 137 -18.12 19.81 -7.26
C HIS A 137 -19.13 19.64 -8.41
N PRO A 138 -20.23 18.89 -8.24
CA PRO A 138 -21.22 18.80 -9.28
C PRO A 138 -22.04 20.08 -9.18
N VAL A 139 -21.80 21.04 -10.07
CA VAL A 139 -22.83 22.05 -10.40
C VAL A 139 -24.08 21.24 -10.72
N ALA A 140 -25.18 21.51 -10.02
CA ALA A 140 -26.39 20.68 -9.99
C ALA A 140 -26.98 20.42 -11.40
N GLN A 141 -26.40 19.48 -12.14
CA GLN A 141 -26.98 18.96 -13.36
C GLN A 141 -28.17 18.09 -12.94
N LYS A 142 -29.34 18.37 -13.50
CA LYS A 142 -30.58 17.61 -13.27
C LYS A 142 -30.31 16.11 -13.46
N LYS A 143 -30.10 15.37 -12.35
CA LYS A 143 -29.67 13.96 -12.28
C LYS A 143 -30.67 12.94 -12.85
N ARG A 144 -31.77 13.39 -13.48
CA ARG A 144 -32.84 12.53 -14.01
C ARG A 144 -32.41 11.63 -15.18
N LYS A 145 -31.28 11.91 -15.83
CA LYS A 145 -30.80 11.15 -17.00
C LYS A 145 -30.25 9.75 -16.68
N MET A 146 -29.76 9.50 -15.45
CA MET A 146 -29.19 8.19 -15.07
C MET A 146 -30.26 7.09 -14.94
N SER A 147 -31.47 7.46 -14.49
CA SER A 147 -32.60 6.52 -14.36
C SER A 147 -33.06 5.94 -15.70
N LEU A 148 -32.86 6.64 -16.82
CA LEU A 148 -33.23 6.15 -18.14
C LEU A 148 -32.17 5.18 -18.70
N LEU A 149 -30.90 5.41 -18.39
CA LEU A 149 -29.80 4.54 -18.83
C LEU A 149 -29.82 3.19 -18.11
N PHE A 150 -30.18 3.16 -16.82
CA PHE A 150 -30.33 1.91 -16.07
C PHE A 150 -31.31 0.96 -16.74
N ASP A 151 -32.43 1.45 -17.28
CA ASP A 151 -33.43 0.58 -17.89
C ASP A 151 -32.89 -0.12 -19.16
N HIS A 152 -31.86 0.44 -19.82
CA HIS A 152 -31.29 -0.06 -21.09
C HIS A 152 -29.92 -0.76 -20.97
N LEU A 153 -29.25 -0.70 -19.81
CA LEU A 153 -27.91 -1.26 -19.63
C LEU A 153 -27.96 -2.75 -19.24
N GLU A 154 -27.32 -3.65 -19.96
CA GLU A 154 -27.34 -5.07 -19.60
C GLU A 154 -26.80 -5.32 -18.18
N SER A 155 -27.34 -6.32 -17.47
CA SER A 155 -26.98 -6.58 -16.06
C SER A 155 -25.49 -6.85 -15.88
N GLY A 156 -24.88 -7.58 -16.82
CA GLY A 156 -23.44 -7.87 -16.80
C GLY A 156 -22.60 -6.60 -17.02
N GLU A 157 -22.97 -5.74 -17.97
CA GLU A 157 -22.28 -4.47 -18.21
C GLU A 157 -22.39 -3.52 -16.99
N LEU A 158 -23.53 -3.51 -16.31
CA LEU A 158 -23.67 -2.76 -15.05
C LEU A 158 -22.74 -3.31 -13.96
N ALA A 159 -22.65 -4.64 -13.83
CA ALA A 159 -21.77 -5.29 -12.88
C ALA A 159 -20.29 -4.92 -13.16
N GLU A 160 -19.84 -5.02 -14.41
CA GLU A 160 -18.48 -4.64 -14.82
C GLU A 160 -18.16 -3.18 -14.47
N HIS A 161 -19.08 -2.25 -14.73
CA HIS A 161 -18.89 -0.85 -14.37
C HIS A 161 -18.80 -0.62 -12.86
N LEU A 162 -19.64 -1.29 -12.06
CA LEU A 162 -19.57 -1.22 -10.60
C LEU A 162 -18.25 -1.79 -10.08
N THR A 163 -17.84 -2.96 -10.59
CA THR A 163 -16.55 -3.59 -10.25
C THR A 163 -15.39 -2.67 -10.60
N HIS A 164 -15.41 -2.03 -11.78
CA HIS A 164 -14.36 -1.09 -12.18
C HIS A 164 -14.29 0.12 -11.24
N LEU A 165 -15.44 0.69 -10.86
CA LEU A 165 -15.50 1.81 -9.91
C LEU A 165 -14.94 1.42 -8.54
N GLU A 166 -15.34 0.27 -8.01
CA GLU A 166 -14.85 -0.24 -6.73
C GLU A 166 -13.35 -0.55 -6.79
N TYR A 167 -12.88 -1.27 -7.81
CA TYR A 167 -11.47 -1.58 -8.00
C TYR A 167 -10.60 -0.32 -8.11
N HIS A 168 -11.03 0.65 -8.91
CA HIS A 168 -10.32 1.91 -9.06
C HIS A 168 -10.23 2.68 -7.74
N SER A 169 -11.27 2.64 -6.90
CA SER A 169 -11.23 3.25 -5.56
C SER A 169 -10.36 2.42 -4.60
N PHE A 170 -10.48 1.10 -4.62
CA PHE A 170 -9.75 0.16 -3.76
C PHE A 170 -8.25 0.22 -3.99
N SER A 171 -7.80 0.29 -5.25
CA SER A 171 -6.38 0.34 -5.63
C SER A 171 -5.60 1.54 -5.10
N LYS A 172 -6.28 2.54 -4.54
CA LYS A 172 -5.67 3.71 -3.91
C LYS A 172 -5.35 3.52 -2.43
N ILE A 173 -5.97 2.51 -1.80
CA ILE A 173 -5.80 2.19 -0.39
C ILE A 173 -4.41 1.56 -0.21
N LEU A 174 -3.63 2.12 0.72
CA LEU A 174 -2.30 1.61 1.07
C LEU A 174 -2.28 1.04 2.48
N PHE A 175 -1.18 0.38 2.83
CA PHE A 175 -1.01 -0.22 4.16
C PHE A 175 -1.24 0.76 5.32
N GLN A 176 -0.76 2.00 5.18
CA GLN A 176 -0.96 3.06 6.18
C GLN A 176 -2.44 3.36 6.45
N ASP A 177 -3.30 3.21 5.44
CA ASP A 177 -4.74 3.42 5.59
C ASP A 177 -5.37 2.30 6.43
N TYR A 178 -4.97 1.05 6.21
CA TYR A 178 -5.40 -0.09 7.04
C TYR A 178 -4.88 0.03 8.46
N HIS A 179 -3.59 0.35 8.62
CA HIS A 179 -2.96 0.54 9.93
C HIS A 179 -3.70 1.62 10.74
N SER A 180 -3.91 2.81 10.15
CA SER A 180 -4.65 3.89 10.81
C SER A 180 -6.07 3.45 11.18
N PHE A 181 -6.79 2.80 10.27
CA PHE A 181 -8.16 2.34 10.54
C PHE A 181 -8.24 1.36 11.70
N VAL A 182 -7.35 0.37 11.76
CA VAL A 182 -7.36 -0.63 12.83
C VAL A 182 -6.92 -0.02 14.17
N MET A 183 -5.96 0.90 14.17
CA MET A 183 -5.50 1.57 15.38
C MET A 183 -6.59 2.48 16.00
N HIS A 184 -7.41 3.12 15.18
CA HIS A 184 -8.49 4.00 15.65
C HIS A 184 -9.86 3.31 15.78
N GLY A 185 -10.05 2.16 15.13
CA GLY A 185 -11.35 1.48 15.02
C GLY A 185 -12.34 2.14 14.06
N CYS A 186 -11.94 3.23 13.39
CA CYS A 186 -12.72 3.95 12.40
C CYS A 186 -11.80 4.78 11.48
N THR A 187 -12.36 5.44 10.47
CA THR A 187 -11.61 6.35 9.59
C THR A 187 -11.36 7.68 10.31
N VAL A 188 -10.14 7.88 10.81
CA VAL A 188 -9.65 9.16 11.35
C VAL A 188 -8.55 9.67 10.43
N ASP A 189 -8.71 10.89 9.90
CA ASP A 189 -7.78 11.52 8.95
C ASP A 189 -7.36 10.61 7.77
N ASN A 190 -8.27 9.74 7.34
CA ASN A 190 -8.04 8.74 6.30
C ASN A 190 -9.02 8.93 5.13
N PRO A 191 -8.82 9.96 4.30
CA PRO A 191 -9.77 10.35 3.27
C PRO A 191 -9.87 9.33 2.12
N ILE A 192 -8.86 8.46 1.95
CA ILE A 192 -8.86 7.42 0.92
C ILE A 192 -9.82 6.30 1.30
N LEU A 193 -9.67 5.76 2.51
CA LEU A 193 -10.54 4.70 2.99
C LEU A 193 -11.96 5.21 3.24
N GLU A 194 -12.12 6.42 3.77
CA GLU A 194 -13.43 7.06 3.93
C GLU A 194 -14.17 7.18 2.60
N ARG A 195 -13.47 7.55 1.52
CA ARG A 195 -14.06 7.65 0.19
C ARG A 195 -14.43 6.28 -0.38
N PHE A 196 -13.64 5.24 -0.13
CA PHE A 196 -13.98 3.88 -0.52
C PHE A 196 -15.25 3.39 0.20
N ILE A 197 -15.33 3.59 1.53
CA ILE A 197 -16.53 3.27 2.32
C ILE A 197 -17.74 4.08 1.84
N THR A 198 -17.54 5.35 1.54
CA THR A 198 -18.59 6.22 0.99
C THR A 198 -19.10 5.73 -0.36
N LEU A 199 -18.21 5.27 -1.25
CA LEU A 199 -18.60 4.68 -2.53
C LEU A 199 -19.46 3.42 -2.31
N PHE A 200 -19.01 2.51 -1.46
CA PHE A 200 -19.75 1.29 -1.12
C PHE A 200 -21.17 1.59 -0.60
N ASN A 201 -21.27 2.53 0.36
CA ASN A 201 -22.55 2.98 0.90
C ASN A 201 -23.42 3.68 -0.15
N SER A 202 -22.79 4.47 -1.05
CA SER A 202 -23.49 5.17 -2.12
C SER A 202 -24.09 4.20 -3.15
N VAL A 203 -23.42 3.09 -3.47
CA VAL A 203 -23.96 2.04 -4.35
C VAL A 203 -25.18 1.39 -3.69
N SER A 204 -25.06 1.02 -2.42
CA SER A 204 -26.18 0.44 -1.65
C SER A 204 -27.39 1.39 -1.60
N GLN A 205 -27.16 2.67 -1.29
CA GLN A 205 -28.22 3.69 -1.27
C GLN A 205 -28.82 3.91 -2.67
N TRP A 206 -27.99 3.91 -3.72
CA TRP A 206 -28.44 4.05 -5.09
C TRP A 206 -29.38 2.91 -5.49
N ILE A 207 -29.06 1.66 -5.15
CA ILE A 207 -29.93 0.50 -5.37
C ILE A 207 -31.28 0.69 -4.66
N GLN A 208 -31.27 1.10 -3.38
CA GLN A 208 -32.48 1.37 -2.61
C GLN A 208 -33.36 2.43 -3.28
N LEU A 209 -32.75 3.55 -3.71
CA LEU A 209 -33.45 4.63 -4.41
C LEU A 209 -33.99 4.20 -5.77
N MET A 210 -33.25 3.38 -6.52
CA MET A 210 -33.71 2.84 -7.80
C MET A 210 -34.96 1.98 -7.64
N VAL A 211 -35.00 1.13 -6.61
CA VAL A 211 -36.19 0.33 -6.28
C VAL A 211 -37.34 1.25 -5.85
N LEU A 212 -37.12 2.13 -4.87
CA LEU A 212 -38.17 3.00 -4.31
C LEU A 212 -38.68 4.05 -5.30
N SER A 213 -37.93 4.35 -6.37
CA SER A 213 -38.36 5.27 -7.43
C SER A 213 -39.54 4.76 -8.26
N LYS A 214 -39.78 3.44 -8.30
CA LYS A 214 -40.85 2.86 -9.12
C LYS A 214 -42.20 2.91 -8.36
N PRO A 215 -43.27 3.43 -9.00
CA PRO A 215 -44.54 3.69 -8.30
C PRO A 215 -45.31 2.42 -7.93
N THR A 216 -45.20 1.35 -8.73
CA THR A 216 -45.98 0.11 -8.52
C THR A 216 -45.13 -1.02 -7.93
N ALA A 217 -45.77 -1.93 -7.18
CA ALA A 217 -45.09 -3.08 -6.58
C ALA A 217 -44.45 -3.99 -7.65
N GLN A 218 -45.13 -4.22 -8.77
CA GLN A 218 -44.61 -5.04 -9.87
C GLN A 218 -43.34 -4.46 -10.49
N GLN A 219 -43.29 -3.14 -10.74
CA GLN A 219 -42.09 -2.50 -11.26
C GLN A 219 -40.94 -2.54 -10.25
N ARG A 220 -41.22 -2.41 -8.95
CA ARG A 220 -40.21 -2.58 -7.90
C ARG A 220 -39.62 -3.99 -7.91
N ALA A 221 -40.46 -5.02 -8.03
CA ALA A 221 -40.02 -6.41 -8.12
C ALA A 221 -39.15 -6.67 -9.36
N GLN A 222 -39.45 -6.05 -10.50
CA GLN A 222 -38.61 -6.13 -11.71
C GLN A 222 -37.22 -5.52 -11.49
N VAL A 223 -37.15 -4.34 -10.86
CA VAL A 223 -35.86 -3.69 -10.54
C VAL A 223 -35.06 -4.56 -9.54
N ILE A 224 -35.71 -5.12 -8.52
CA ILE A 224 -35.06 -6.04 -7.58
C ILE A 224 -34.50 -7.26 -8.32
N THR A 225 -35.29 -7.90 -9.18
CA THR A 225 -34.87 -9.07 -9.96
C THR A 225 -33.65 -8.75 -10.82
N ARG A 226 -33.63 -7.56 -11.44
CA ARG A 226 -32.46 -7.10 -12.20
C ARG A 226 -31.23 -6.93 -11.33
N PHE A 227 -31.34 -6.32 -10.15
CA PHE A 227 -30.19 -6.22 -9.24
C PHE A 227 -29.71 -7.57 -8.72
N VAL A 228 -30.61 -8.56 -8.56
CA VAL A 228 -30.21 -9.94 -8.29
C VAL A 228 -29.37 -10.49 -9.46
N MET A 229 -29.77 -10.24 -10.72
CA MET A 229 -28.98 -10.63 -11.89
C MET A 229 -27.65 -9.89 -12.01
N VAL A 230 -27.55 -8.64 -11.55
CA VAL A 230 -26.28 -7.89 -11.50
C VAL A 230 -25.34 -8.47 -10.44
N ALA A 231 -25.88 -9.06 -9.38
CA ALA A 231 -25.12 -9.64 -8.28
C ALA A 231 -24.68 -11.11 -8.50
N GLN A 232 -25.30 -11.81 -9.46
CA GLN A 232 -24.97 -13.19 -9.85
C GLN A 232 -23.77 -13.21 -10.80
#